data_AF-A0A9J7N4P5-F1
#
_entry.id   AF-A0A9J7N4P5-F1
#
_cell.length_a   1.000
_cell.length_b   1.000
_cell.length_c   1.000
_cell.angle_alpha   90.00
_cell.angle_beta   90.00
_cell.angle_gamma   90.00
#
_symmetry.space_group_name_H-M   'P 1'
#
loop_
_entity.id
_entity.type
_entity.pdbx_description
1 polymer ?
#
loop_
_entity_poly.entity_id
_entity_poly.type
_entity_poly.pdbx_seq_one_letter_code
_entity_poly.pdbx_strand_id
1 'polypeptide(L)'
;MSDTGPVVACIDDTKPDGSFPALVGFITSTQARKVCDMTEEQRKQAVCEHYAKVFQCPEFLHPVHYVEHNWMADTFSGGGPGANLGPGVLTSFGSELGKPFGCVYFAGSETAVKWNGYMDGAVEAGERAAREILHAMGKISEDEIWQEEPHSIDAPPTPVAAVSWEKYLPSVPQLLFFLLAFVVLVVAVTLLCVSLV
;
A
#
# COMPACT_ATOMS: atom_id res chain seq x y z
N MET A 1 -3.43 5.71 -12.05
CA MET A 1 -2.78 6.55 -11.01
C MET A 1 -2.39 7.87 -11.63
N SER A 2 -2.49 8.97 -10.88
CA SER A 2 -2.08 10.31 -11.32
C SER A 2 -1.05 10.91 -10.37
N ASP A 3 -0.10 11.65 -10.94
CA ASP A 3 0.92 12.44 -10.27
C ASP A 3 0.53 13.93 -10.15
N THR A 4 -0.63 14.31 -10.72
CA THR A 4 -1.15 15.68 -10.70
C THR A 4 -2.55 15.71 -10.09
N GLY A 5 -2.99 16.88 -9.61
CA GLY A 5 -4.33 17.03 -9.02
C GLY A 5 -4.52 16.34 -7.66
N PRO A 6 -5.77 16.29 -7.15
CA PRO A 6 -6.05 15.81 -5.80
C PRO A 6 -6.06 14.28 -5.69
N VAL A 7 -6.51 13.55 -6.72
CA VAL A 7 -6.70 12.09 -6.65
C VAL A 7 -5.47 11.35 -7.18
N VAL A 8 -4.88 10.49 -6.35
CA VAL A 8 -3.66 9.73 -6.72
C VAL A 8 -4.02 8.42 -7.41
N ALA A 9 -5.08 7.76 -6.95
CA ALA A 9 -5.58 6.51 -7.51
C ALA A 9 -7.11 6.50 -7.49
N CYS A 10 -7.69 5.84 -8.48
CA CYS A 10 -9.12 5.57 -8.50
C CYS A 10 -9.37 4.15 -9.03
N ILE A 11 -10.52 3.61 -8.64
CA ILE A 11 -11.02 2.29 -9.04
C ILE A 11 -12.50 2.46 -9.36
N ASP A 12 -12.99 1.64 -10.29
CA ASP A 12 -14.42 1.51 -10.56
C ASP A 12 -15.15 0.96 -9.32
N ASP A 13 -16.18 1.68 -8.85
CA ASP A 13 -17.06 1.27 -7.74
C ASP A 13 -18.52 1.05 -8.22
N THR A 14 -18.71 0.84 -9.52
CA THR A 14 -19.98 0.43 -10.11
C THR A 14 -20.41 -0.89 -9.48
N LYS A 15 -21.71 -1.00 -9.18
CA LYS A 15 -22.23 -2.18 -8.49
C LYS A 15 -22.17 -3.40 -9.43
N PRO A 16 -22.11 -4.64 -8.90
CA PRO A 16 -21.94 -5.84 -9.72
C PRO A 16 -23.03 -6.07 -10.79
N ASP A 17 -24.22 -5.49 -10.59
CA ASP A 17 -25.34 -5.53 -11.55
C ASP A 17 -25.27 -4.42 -12.62
N GLY A 18 -24.22 -3.60 -12.62
CA GLY A 18 -24.01 -2.47 -13.53
C GLY A 18 -24.75 -1.19 -13.12
N SER A 19 -25.50 -1.22 -12.01
CA SER A 19 -26.19 -0.03 -11.49
C SER A 19 -25.22 0.89 -10.74
N PHE A 20 -25.62 2.16 -10.59
CA PHE A 20 -24.86 3.21 -9.90
C PHE A 20 -23.39 3.32 -10.35
N PRO A 21 -23.12 3.72 -11.62
CA PRO A 21 -21.76 3.93 -12.08
C PRO A 21 -21.02 4.93 -11.19
N ALA A 22 -19.87 4.52 -10.64
CA ALA A 22 -19.13 5.31 -9.65
C ALA A 22 -17.63 5.07 -9.76
N LEU A 23 -16.85 6.05 -9.32
CA LEU A 23 -15.41 5.92 -9.07
C LEU A 23 -15.15 6.16 -7.59
N VAL A 24 -14.41 5.25 -6.97
CA VAL A 24 -13.77 5.52 -5.68
C VAL A 24 -12.40 6.14 -5.93
N GLY A 25 -12.15 7.29 -5.33
CA GLY A 25 -10.89 8.04 -5.46
C GLY A 25 -10.18 8.21 -4.13
N PHE A 26 -8.86 8.08 -4.15
CA PHE A 26 -8.02 8.27 -2.96
C PHE A 26 -7.23 9.59 -3.06
N ILE A 27 -7.51 10.49 -2.14
CA ILE A 27 -6.71 11.70 -1.88
C ILE A 27 -5.84 11.40 -0.66
N THR A 28 -4.54 11.27 -0.85
CA THR A 28 -3.63 10.76 0.20
C THR A 28 -2.54 11.77 0.56
N SER A 29 -1.89 11.53 1.71
CA SER A 29 -0.67 12.22 2.12
C SER A 29 -0.79 13.75 2.08
N THR A 30 0.14 14.44 1.42
CA THR A 30 0.17 15.91 1.38
C THR A 30 -1.00 16.50 0.60
N GLN A 31 -1.58 15.78 -0.37
CA GLN A 31 -2.77 16.27 -1.08
C GLN A 31 -3.99 16.25 -0.16
N ALA A 32 -4.14 15.22 0.67
CA ALA A 32 -5.24 15.13 1.65
C ALA A 32 -5.23 16.34 2.58
N ARG A 33 -4.06 16.73 3.09
CA ARG A 33 -3.92 17.92 3.94
C ARG A 33 -4.29 19.22 3.21
N LYS A 34 -3.87 19.38 1.95
CA LYS A 34 -4.18 20.59 1.16
C LYS A 34 -5.67 20.78 0.90
N VAL A 35 -6.40 19.69 0.71
CA VAL A 35 -7.85 19.77 0.42
C VAL A 35 -8.72 19.85 1.67
N CYS A 36 -8.15 19.66 2.87
CA CYS A 36 -8.90 19.76 4.13
C CYS A 36 -9.42 21.17 4.40
N ASP A 37 -8.71 22.20 3.94
CA ASP A 37 -9.13 23.60 4.11
C ASP A 37 -10.23 24.02 3.11
N MET A 38 -10.53 23.16 2.14
CA MET A 38 -11.58 23.41 1.15
C MET A 38 -12.96 23.07 1.72
N THR A 39 -14.00 23.63 1.11
CA THR A 39 -15.38 23.14 1.28
C THR A 39 -15.58 21.83 0.50
N GLU A 40 -16.60 21.06 0.86
CA GLU A 40 -16.97 19.83 0.14
C GLU A 40 -17.23 20.09 -1.35
N GLU A 41 -17.94 21.17 -1.70
CA GLU A 41 -18.21 21.53 -3.10
C GLU A 41 -16.93 21.88 -3.87
N GLN A 42 -15.97 22.56 -3.23
CA GLN A 42 -14.66 22.83 -3.84
C GLN A 42 -13.87 21.55 -4.07
N ARG A 43 -13.91 20.59 -3.12
CA ARG A 43 -13.27 19.28 -3.30
C ARG A 43 -13.91 18.50 -4.44
N LYS A 44 -15.24 18.40 -4.44
CA LYS A 44 -16.02 17.77 -5.50
C LYS A 44 -15.67 18.36 -6.87
N GLN A 45 -15.68 19.69 -7.01
CA GLN A 45 -15.32 20.36 -8.26
C GLN A 45 -13.89 20.02 -8.70
N ALA A 46 -12.92 20.09 -7.78
CA ALA A 46 -11.52 19.75 -8.07
C ALA A 46 -11.35 18.29 -8.50
N VAL A 47 -12.09 17.36 -7.89
CA VAL A 47 -12.11 15.94 -8.28
C VAL A 47 -12.72 15.76 -9.67
N CYS A 48 -13.84 16.41 -9.96
CA CYS A 48 -14.52 16.34 -11.26
C CYS A 48 -13.64 16.90 -12.40
N GLU A 49 -13.04 18.07 -12.20
CA GLU A 49 -12.09 18.68 -13.15
C GLU A 49 -10.86 17.79 -13.36
N HIS A 50 -10.36 17.19 -12.29
CA HIS A 50 -9.24 16.28 -12.37
C HIS A 50 -9.58 15.04 -13.19
N TYR A 51 -10.72 14.39 -12.94
CA TYR A 51 -11.15 13.23 -13.73
C TYR A 51 -11.45 13.60 -15.18
N ALA A 52 -12.12 14.72 -15.43
CA ALA A 52 -12.39 15.19 -16.79
C ALA A 52 -11.09 15.37 -17.60
N LYS A 53 -10.04 15.88 -16.95
CA LYS A 53 -8.71 16.02 -17.55
C LYS A 53 -8.01 14.69 -17.76
N VAL A 54 -7.94 13.84 -16.73
CA VAL A 54 -7.21 12.56 -16.76
C VAL A 54 -7.83 11.60 -17.77
N PHE A 55 -9.15 11.47 -17.76
CA PHE A 55 -9.89 10.60 -18.68
C PHE A 55 -10.25 11.27 -20.00
N GLN A 56 -9.93 12.56 -20.17
CA GLN A 56 -10.26 13.37 -21.36
C GLN A 56 -11.75 13.28 -21.71
N CYS A 57 -12.60 13.34 -20.69
CA CYS A 57 -14.04 13.15 -20.82
C CYS A 57 -14.81 14.23 -20.05
N PRO A 58 -15.54 15.13 -20.72
CA PRO A 58 -16.25 16.23 -20.05
C PRO A 58 -17.44 15.74 -19.20
N GLU A 59 -17.93 14.51 -19.39
CA GLU A 59 -19.03 13.94 -18.61
C GLU A 59 -18.70 13.88 -17.11
N PHE A 60 -17.42 13.76 -16.74
CA PHE A 60 -16.97 13.82 -15.35
C PHE A 60 -17.26 15.17 -14.66
N LEU A 61 -17.54 16.25 -15.41
CA LEU A 61 -17.95 17.53 -14.85
C LEU A 61 -19.41 17.56 -14.37
N HIS A 62 -20.17 16.49 -14.62
CA HIS A 62 -21.60 16.42 -14.33
C HIS A 62 -21.94 15.21 -13.44
N PRO A 63 -21.35 15.10 -12.23
CA PRO A 63 -21.68 14.00 -11.32
C PRO A 63 -23.13 14.11 -10.85
N VAL A 64 -23.84 12.98 -10.84
CA VAL A 64 -25.20 12.89 -10.28
C VAL A 64 -25.19 12.82 -8.75
N HIS A 65 -24.07 12.38 -8.16
CA HIS A 65 -23.88 12.30 -6.71
C HIS A 65 -22.39 12.38 -6.35
N TYR A 66 -22.10 12.77 -5.10
CA TYR A 66 -20.75 12.84 -4.55
C TYR A 66 -20.82 12.51 -3.06
N VAL A 67 -19.90 11.65 -2.61
CA VAL A 67 -19.70 11.32 -1.19
C VAL A 67 -18.22 11.27 -0.91
N GLU A 68 -17.83 11.73 0.28
CA GLU A 68 -16.44 11.69 0.73
C GLU A 68 -16.38 11.37 2.22
N HIS A 69 -15.22 10.85 2.64
CA HIS A 69 -14.93 10.63 4.05
C HIS A 69 -13.50 11.04 4.36
N ASN A 70 -13.32 11.95 5.32
CA ASN A 70 -12.01 12.40 5.77
C ASN A 70 -11.59 11.64 7.02
N TRP A 71 -10.83 10.55 6.84
CA TRP A 71 -10.28 9.74 7.93
C TRP A 71 -9.36 10.51 8.89
N MET A 72 -8.75 11.63 8.46
CA MET A 72 -7.90 12.45 9.34
C MET A 72 -8.73 13.28 10.34
N ALA A 73 -10.02 13.49 10.06
CA ALA A 73 -10.93 14.20 10.95
C ALA A 73 -11.66 13.26 11.93
N ASP A 74 -11.57 11.94 11.73
CA ASP A 74 -12.15 10.97 12.65
C ASP A 74 -11.25 10.79 13.88
N THR A 75 -11.72 11.29 15.02
CA THR A 75 -10.98 11.25 16.30
C THR A 75 -10.79 9.85 16.86
N PHE A 76 -11.61 8.87 16.46
CA PHE A 76 -11.49 7.50 16.93
C PHE A 76 -10.55 6.66 16.07
N SER A 77 -10.29 7.09 14.83
CA SER A 77 -9.35 6.45 13.91
C SER A 77 -7.97 7.13 13.93
N GLY A 78 -7.92 8.47 14.00
CA GLY A 78 -6.69 9.27 13.95
C GLY A 78 -6.05 9.36 12.55
N GLY A 79 -6.67 8.76 11.54
CA GLY A 79 -6.18 8.65 10.17
C GLY A 79 -6.56 7.31 9.53
N GLY A 80 -5.97 6.99 8.38
CA GLY A 80 -6.18 5.70 7.73
C GLY A 80 -5.30 5.51 6.49
N PRO A 81 -5.24 4.29 5.93
CA PRO A 81 -5.90 3.06 6.42
C PRO A 81 -5.16 2.32 7.54
N GLY A 82 -3.90 2.66 7.84
CA GLY A 82 -3.13 2.04 8.92
C GLY A 82 -2.02 2.95 9.44
N ALA A 83 -1.44 2.60 10.58
CA ALA A 83 -0.35 3.35 11.19
C ALA A 83 0.96 3.21 10.41
N ASN A 84 1.61 4.34 10.13
CA ASN A 84 2.95 4.37 9.55
C ASN A 84 3.98 4.68 10.63
N LEU A 85 5.04 3.86 10.72
CA LEU A 85 6.13 4.06 11.66
C LEU A 85 7.18 5.00 11.05
N GLY A 86 7.54 6.04 11.79
CA GLY A 86 8.63 6.94 11.41
C GLY A 86 10.00 6.23 11.39
N PRO A 87 11.02 6.82 10.75
CA PRO A 87 12.36 6.25 10.72
C PRO A 87 12.89 5.94 12.13
N GLY A 88 13.44 4.73 12.32
CA GLY A 88 13.99 4.26 13.59
C GLY A 88 12.98 3.68 14.58
N VAL A 89 11.67 3.98 14.45
CA VAL A 89 10.66 3.51 15.41
C VAL A 89 10.53 2.00 15.41
N LEU A 90 10.44 1.37 14.23
CA LEU A 90 10.33 -0.08 14.12
C LEU A 90 11.53 -0.81 14.73
N THR A 91 12.75 -0.32 14.52
CA THR A 91 13.96 -0.94 15.06
C THR A 91 14.14 -0.72 16.55
N SER A 92 13.65 0.40 17.09
CA SER A 92 13.75 0.72 18.51
C SER A 92 12.65 0.09 19.36
N PHE A 93 11.44 -0.06 18.81
CA PHE A 93 10.25 -0.44 19.57
C PHE A 93 9.39 -1.52 18.91
N GLY A 94 9.71 -1.97 17.70
CA GLY A 94 8.90 -2.96 16.98
C GLY A 94 8.77 -4.30 17.71
N SER A 95 9.79 -4.68 18.50
CA SER A 95 9.72 -5.87 19.36
C SER A 95 8.68 -5.75 20.47
N GLU A 96 8.24 -4.55 20.82
CA GLU A 96 7.24 -4.33 21.87
C GLU A 96 5.81 -4.27 21.31
N LEU A 97 5.67 -4.20 19.98
CA LEU A 97 4.35 -4.12 19.34
C LEU A 97 3.57 -5.42 19.59
N GLY A 98 2.35 -5.27 20.13
CA GLY A 98 1.48 -6.41 20.42
C GLY A 98 1.81 -7.17 21.71
N LYS A 99 2.94 -6.90 22.38
CA LYS A 99 3.30 -7.61 23.63
C LYS A 99 2.28 -7.33 24.75
N PRO A 100 1.79 -8.36 25.46
CA PRO A 100 0.90 -8.15 26.59
C PRO A 100 1.55 -7.36 27.72
N PHE A 101 0.73 -6.59 28.45
CA PHE A 101 1.14 -5.90 29.67
C PHE A 101 0.21 -6.30 30.82
N GLY A 102 0.71 -7.18 31.71
CA GLY A 102 -0.12 -7.79 32.75
C GLY A 102 -1.28 -8.58 32.13
N CYS A 103 -2.51 -8.23 32.48
CA CYS A 103 -3.72 -8.85 31.91
C CYS A 103 -4.29 -8.12 30.69
N VAL A 104 -3.53 -7.18 30.11
CA VAL A 104 -3.93 -6.45 28.89
C VAL A 104 -3.23 -7.06 27.69
N TYR A 105 -4.02 -7.52 26.72
CA TYR A 105 -3.57 -8.08 25.45
C TYR A 105 -3.95 -7.14 24.31
N PHE A 106 -3.08 -7.01 23.31
CA PHE A 106 -3.24 -6.03 22.24
C PHE A 106 -3.60 -6.72 20.92
N ALA A 107 -4.74 -6.34 20.36
CA ALA A 107 -5.16 -6.69 19.00
C ALA A 107 -4.98 -5.49 18.07
N GLY A 108 -5.76 -5.43 16.99
CA GLY A 108 -5.69 -4.37 15.99
C GLY A 108 -4.75 -4.76 14.85
N SER A 109 -5.08 -4.32 13.64
CA SER A 109 -4.39 -4.73 12.41
C SER A 109 -2.89 -4.40 12.44
N GLU A 110 -2.53 -3.35 13.17
CA GLU A 110 -1.14 -2.93 13.40
C GLU A 110 -0.29 -3.98 14.12
N THR A 111 -0.92 -4.92 14.84
CA THR A 111 -0.22 -6.00 15.56
C THR A 111 -0.15 -7.31 14.76
N ALA A 112 -0.72 -7.35 13.55
CA ALA A 112 -0.72 -8.52 12.69
C ALA A 112 0.62 -8.73 12.00
N VAL A 113 0.98 -9.99 11.75
CA VAL A 113 2.19 -10.37 11.01
C VAL A 113 1.93 -10.57 9.51
N LYS A 114 0.70 -10.88 9.13
CA LYS A 114 0.22 -10.95 7.74
C LYS A 114 -0.78 -9.82 7.50
N TRP A 115 -0.67 -9.16 6.35
CA TRP A 115 -1.62 -8.12 5.92
C TRP A 115 -1.88 -7.00 6.97
N ASN A 116 -0.82 -6.58 7.66
CA ASN A 116 -0.84 -5.44 8.58
C ASN A 116 -1.43 -4.19 7.92
N GLY A 117 -2.38 -3.54 8.60
CA GLY A 117 -3.11 -2.37 8.09
C GLY A 117 -4.33 -2.70 7.22
N TYR A 118 -4.70 -3.97 7.09
CA TYR A 118 -5.90 -4.43 6.39
C TYR A 118 -6.91 -5.10 7.33
N MET A 119 -8.12 -5.32 6.84
CA MET A 119 -9.15 -6.06 7.57
C MET A 119 -8.70 -7.48 7.93
N ASP A 120 -7.93 -8.14 7.06
CA ASP A 120 -7.37 -9.47 7.30
C ASP A 120 -6.43 -9.48 8.52
N GLY A 121 -5.52 -8.52 8.60
CA GLY A 121 -4.67 -8.33 9.78
C GLY A 121 -5.48 -8.02 11.05
N ALA A 122 -6.61 -7.32 10.94
CA ALA A 122 -7.47 -7.05 12.10
C ALA A 122 -8.08 -8.35 12.66
N VAL A 123 -8.51 -9.27 11.78
CA VAL A 123 -9.02 -10.59 12.17
C VAL A 123 -7.89 -11.43 12.79
N GLU A 124 -6.75 -11.54 12.10
CA GLU A 124 -5.57 -12.30 12.58
C GLU A 124 -5.19 -11.86 14.01
N ALA A 125 -5.00 -10.56 14.20
CA ALA A 125 -4.62 -9.98 15.48
C ALA A 125 -5.69 -10.17 16.56
N GLY A 126 -6.97 -10.02 16.21
CA GLY A 126 -8.09 -10.18 17.14
C GLY A 126 -8.18 -11.61 17.68
N GLU A 127 -8.12 -12.59 16.78
CA GLU A 127 -8.15 -13.99 17.18
C GLU A 127 -6.90 -14.41 17.95
N ARG A 128 -5.71 -13.97 17.51
CA ARG A 128 -4.46 -14.24 18.22
C ARG A 128 -4.50 -13.66 19.64
N ALA A 129 -4.98 -12.44 19.84
CA ALA A 129 -5.15 -11.85 21.17
C ALA A 129 -6.12 -12.67 22.05
N ALA A 130 -7.23 -13.15 21.47
CA ALA A 130 -8.16 -14.01 22.19
C ALA A 130 -7.51 -15.34 22.59
N ARG A 131 -6.70 -15.94 21.71
CA ARG A 131 -5.97 -17.19 21.98
C ARG A 131 -4.86 -17.00 23.02
N GLU A 132 -4.17 -15.86 23.04
CA GLU A 132 -3.22 -15.52 24.11
C GLU A 132 -3.92 -15.50 25.49
N ILE A 133 -5.14 -14.95 25.56
CA ILE A 133 -5.95 -14.97 26.79
C ILE A 133 -6.37 -16.40 27.14
N LEU A 134 -6.84 -17.19 26.17
CA LEU A 134 -7.22 -18.59 26.39
C LEU A 134 -6.04 -19.41 26.92
N HIS A 135 -4.85 -19.18 26.40
CA HIS A 135 -3.62 -19.82 26.86
C HIS A 135 -3.31 -19.44 28.31
N ALA A 136 -3.37 -18.14 28.65
CA ALA A 136 -3.16 -17.67 30.01
C ALA A 136 -4.19 -18.23 31.02
N MET A 137 -5.40 -18.56 30.53
CA MET A 137 -6.45 -19.24 31.31
C MET A 137 -6.26 -20.77 31.39
N GLY A 138 -5.21 -21.33 30.79
CA GLY A 138 -4.94 -22.77 30.74
C GLY A 138 -5.94 -23.56 29.88
N LYS A 139 -6.58 -22.92 28.89
CA LYS A 139 -7.59 -23.55 28.02
C LYS A 139 -6.99 -24.15 26.74
N ILE A 140 -5.86 -23.62 26.28
CA ILE A 140 -5.13 -24.09 25.08
C ILE A 140 -3.63 -24.10 25.38
N SER A 141 -2.86 -24.86 24.62
CA SER A 141 -1.38 -24.84 24.70
C SER A 141 -0.80 -23.62 23.97
N GLU A 142 0.49 -23.35 24.20
CA GLU A 142 1.17 -22.18 23.62
C GLU A 142 1.27 -22.26 22.08
N ASP A 143 1.46 -23.47 21.54
CA ASP A 143 1.51 -23.73 20.10
C ASP A 143 0.18 -23.52 19.39
N GLU A 144 -0.94 -23.46 20.12
CA GLU A 144 -2.26 -23.18 19.58
C GLU A 144 -2.54 -21.67 19.44
N ILE A 145 -1.69 -20.78 19.97
CA ILE A 145 -1.90 -19.31 19.90
C ILE A 145 -1.82 -18.82 18.46
N TRP A 146 -0.79 -19.26 17.74
CA TRP A 146 -0.55 -18.89 16.35
C TRP A 146 -1.07 -20.00 15.44
N GLN A 147 -2.08 -19.68 14.64
CA GLN A 147 -2.73 -20.64 13.75
C GLN A 147 -2.56 -20.17 12.30
N GLU A 148 -2.35 -21.13 11.42
CA GLU A 148 -2.30 -20.88 9.99
C GLU A 148 -3.70 -21.07 9.39
N GLU A 149 -4.19 -20.02 8.73
CA GLU A 149 -5.49 -20.05 8.05
C GLU A 149 -5.38 -20.83 6.72
N PRO A 150 -6.25 -21.82 6.47
CA PRO A 150 -6.33 -22.48 5.18
C PRO A 150 -6.63 -21.50 4.04
N HIS A 151 -6.16 -21.79 2.82
CA HIS A 151 -6.49 -20.96 1.67
C HIS A 151 -7.98 -20.95 1.35
N SER A 152 -8.51 -19.77 1.00
CA SER A 152 -9.88 -19.62 0.53
C SER A 152 -10.15 -20.43 -0.73
N ILE A 153 -11.26 -21.16 -0.73
CA ILE A 153 -11.76 -21.89 -1.89
C ILE A 153 -12.37 -20.96 -2.95
N ASP A 154 -12.96 -19.84 -2.51
CA ASP A 154 -13.69 -18.89 -3.36
C ASP A 154 -12.75 -17.86 -3.99
N ALA A 155 -11.61 -17.59 -3.33
CA ALA A 155 -10.57 -16.68 -3.79
C ALA A 155 -9.18 -17.31 -3.63
N PRO A 156 -8.84 -18.35 -4.43
CA PRO A 156 -7.56 -19.02 -4.31
C PRO A 156 -6.40 -18.09 -4.71
N PRO A 157 -5.25 -18.13 -4.01
CA PRO A 157 -4.11 -17.29 -4.34
C PRO A 157 -3.51 -17.72 -5.69
N THR A 158 -3.31 -16.76 -6.59
CA THR A 158 -2.54 -16.99 -7.82
C THR A 158 -1.07 -16.70 -7.54
N PRO A 159 -0.12 -17.62 -7.81
CA PRO A 159 1.29 -17.35 -7.59
C PRO A 159 1.79 -16.15 -8.41
N VAL A 160 2.57 -15.28 -7.79
CA VAL A 160 3.24 -14.18 -8.48
C VAL A 160 4.42 -14.75 -9.28
N ALA A 161 4.23 -14.92 -10.58
CA ALA A 161 5.29 -15.38 -11.46
C ALA A 161 6.26 -14.23 -11.76
N ALA A 162 7.52 -14.36 -11.33
CA ALA A 162 8.58 -13.50 -11.86
C ALA A 162 8.91 -13.96 -13.29
N VAL A 163 8.76 -13.08 -14.28
CA VAL A 163 9.24 -13.40 -15.63
C VAL A 163 10.76 -13.40 -15.64
N SER A 164 11.36 -14.36 -16.34
CA SER A 164 12.80 -14.64 -16.26
C SER A 164 13.67 -13.40 -16.50
N TRP A 165 13.33 -12.53 -17.46
CA TRP A 165 14.15 -11.39 -17.83
C TRP A 165 14.12 -10.23 -16.81
N GLU A 166 13.00 -10.00 -16.11
CA GLU A 166 12.90 -8.95 -15.07
C GLU A 166 13.91 -9.17 -13.95
N LYS A 167 14.19 -10.43 -13.64
CA LYS A 167 15.18 -10.83 -12.63
C LYS A 167 16.62 -10.48 -13.01
N TYR A 168 16.92 -10.42 -14.31
CA TYR A 168 18.29 -10.27 -14.81
C TYR A 168 18.60 -8.88 -15.36
N LEU A 169 17.60 -7.99 -15.47
CA LEU A 169 17.85 -6.63 -15.91
C LEU A 169 18.78 -5.90 -14.92
N PRO A 170 19.86 -5.26 -15.41
CA PRO A 170 20.73 -4.47 -14.56
C PRO A 170 20.00 -3.21 -14.10
N SER A 171 20.30 -2.76 -12.89
CA SER A 171 19.96 -1.41 -12.46
C SER A 171 20.67 -0.35 -13.32
N VAL A 172 20.16 0.89 -13.32
CA VAL A 172 20.77 2.00 -14.08
C VAL A 172 22.27 2.17 -13.78
N PRO A 173 22.74 2.15 -12.50
CA PRO A 173 24.17 2.24 -12.21
C PRO A 173 24.98 1.06 -12.80
N GLN A 174 24.45 -0.16 -12.74
CA GLN A 174 25.10 -1.33 -13.33
C GLN A 174 25.19 -1.21 -14.85
N LEU A 175 24.12 -0.75 -15.51
CA LEU A 175 24.12 -0.50 -16.95
C LEU A 175 25.17 0.54 -17.34
N LEU A 176 25.23 1.68 -16.63
CA LEU A 176 26.23 2.71 -16.88
C LEU A 176 27.65 2.20 -16.68
N PHE A 177 27.88 1.37 -15.66
CA PHE A 177 29.15 0.71 -15.42
C PHE A 177 29.53 -0.21 -16.59
N PHE A 178 28.61 -1.06 -17.06
CA PHE A 178 28.88 -1.95 -18.20
C PHE A 178 29.15 -1.20 -19.50
N LEU A 179 28.39 -0.13 -19.77
CA LEU A 179 28.62 0.72 -20.94
C LEU A 179 29.98 1.42 -20.87
N LEU A 180 30.35 1.95 -19.71
CA LEU A 180 31.65 2.59 -19.51
C LEU A 180 32.79 1.57 -19.67
N ALA A 181 32.67 0.39 -19.05
CA ALA A 181 33.66 -0.68 -19.18
C ALA A 181 33.83 -1.14 -20.64
N PHE A 182 32.73 -1.23 -21.38
CA PHE A 182 32.75 -1.54 -22.81
C PHE A 182 33.46 -0.44 -23.62
N VAL A 183 33.15 0.83 -23.39
CA VAL A 183 33.84 1.95 -24.05
C VAL A 183 35.33 1.94 -23.73
N VAL A 184 35.72 1.75 -22.48
CA VAL A 184 37.13 1.66 -22.06
C VAL A 184 37.85 0.51 -22.76
N LEU A 185 37.20 -0.67 -22.83
CA LEU A 185 37.74 -1.83 -23.53
C LEU A 185 37.94 -1.54 -25.03
N VAL A 186 36.95 -0.95 -25.69
CA VAL A 186 37.04 -0.58 -27.11
C VAL A 186 38.20 0.40 -27.35
N VAL A 187 38.32 1.44 -26.52
CA VAL A 187 39.41 2.41 -26.62
C VAL A 187 40.77 1.73 -26.42
N ALA A 188 40.91 0.89 -25.40
CA ALA A 188 42.16 0.17 -25.13
C ALA A 188 42.58 -0.72 -26.32
N VAL A 189 41.63 -1.47 -26.90
CA VAL A 189 41.88 -2.33 -28.08
C VAL A 189 42.29 -1.48 -29.29
N THR A 190 41.61 -0.37 -29.55
CA THR A 190 41.98 0.50 -30.69
C THR A 190 43.37 1.11 -30.55
N LEU A 191 43.76 1.56 -29.35
CA LEU A 191 45.11 2.08 -29.10
C LEU A 191 46.19 1.01 -29.30
N LEU A 192 45.96 -0.21 -28.80
CA LEU A 192 46.85 -1.36 -29.02
C LEU A 192 47.04 -1.67 -30.51
N CYS A 193 45.96 -1.65 -31.29
CA CYS A 193 46.04 -1.88 -32.74
C CYS A 193 46.82 -0.79 -33.48
N VAL A 194 46.69 0.49 -33.08
CA VAL A 194 47.44 1.60 -33.68
C VAL A 194 48.93 1.55 -33.33
N SER A 195 49.31 1.05 -32.14
CA SER A 195 50.72 0.93 -31.73
C SER A 195 51.47 -0.26 -32.36
N LEU A 196 50.80 -1.14 -33.10
CA LEU A 196 51.38 -2.33 -33.73
C LEU A 196 51.56 -2.20 -35.26
N VAL A 197 51.24 -1.04 -35.84
CA VAL A 197 51.43 -0.68 -37.26
C VAL A 197 52.49 0.40 -37.38
#